data_AF-A0A0C2DEJ5-F1
#
_entry.id   AF-A0A0C2DEJ5-F1
#
_cell.length_a   1.000
_cell.length_b   1.000
_cell.length_c   1.000
_cell.angle_alpha   90.00
_cell.angle_beta   90.00
_cell.angle_gamma   90.00
#
_symmetry.space_group_name_H-M   'P 1'
#
loop_
_entity.id
_entity.type
_entity.pdbx_description
1 polymer ?
#
loop_
_entity_poly.entity_id
_entity_poly.type
_entity_poly.pdbx_seq_one_letter_code
_entity_poly.pdbx_strand_id
1 'polypeptide(L)'
;MVFLFREHDYLHTIINKNLDKKGTLDSDIQIDKIIIRGAKFYPRTAHIYLDDFNPEPLDFEHDRETHVMEIKSPNAYITRDFRIDLHS
;
A
#
# COMPACT_ATOMS: atom_id res chain seq x y z
N MET A 1 2.09 -1.62 -11.31
CA MET A 1 2.13 -0.16 -11.08
C MET A 1 1.31 0.12 -9.85
N VAL A 2 1.83 1.00 -8.98
CA VAL A 2 1.20 1.34 -7.69
C VAL A 2 0.41 2.63 -7.80
N PHE A 3 -0.82 2.63 -7.28
CA PHE A 3 -1.75 3.76 -7.28
C PHE A 3 -2.26 4.02 -5.86
N LEU A 4 -2.58 5.28 -5.54
CA LEU A 4 -3.26 5.69 -4.31
C LEU A 4 -4.62 6.31 -4.66
N PHE A 5 -5.68 5.81 -4.04
CA PHE A 5 -7.06 6.28 -4.21
C PHE A 5 -7.63 6.73 -2.88
N ARG A 6 -8.57 7.69 -2.93
CA ARG A 6 -9.48 7.99 -1.82
C ARG A 6 -10.82 7.37 -2.18
N GLU A 7 -11.20 6.30 -1.48
CA GLU A 7 -12.47 5.61 -1.72
C GLU A 7 -13.64 6.39 -1.11
N HIS A 8 -13.45 6.88 0.11
CA HIS A 8 -14.36 7.80 0.80
C HIS A 8 -13.61 8.58 1.88
N ASP A 9 -14.32 9.36 2.71
CA ASP A 9 -13.70 10.30 3.66
C ASP A 9 -12.76 9.65 4.69
N TYR A 10 -12.94 8.36 4.97
CA TYR A 10 -12.25 7.62 6.04
C TYR A 10 -11.42 6.44 5.51
N LEU A 11 -11.30 6.28 4.19
CA LEU A 11 -10.59 5.15 3.58
C LEU A 11 -9.77 5.62 2.37
N HIS A 12 -8.47 5.38 2.47
CA HIS A 12 -7.53 5.54 1.35
C HIS A 12 -6.95 4.18 1.02
N THR A 13 -6.76 3.91 -0.26
CA THR A 13 -6.38 2.59 -0.76
C THR A 13 -5.17 2.69 -1.66
N ILE A 14 -4.13 1.91 -1.38
CA ILE A 14 -2.99 1.71 -2.28
C ILE A 14 -3.22 0.41 -3.03
N ILE A 15 -3.07 0.40 -4.36
CA ILE A 15 -3.23 -0.83 -5.15
C ILE A 15 -2.04 -1.00 -6.08
N ASN A 16 -1.46 -2.19 -6.11
CA ASN A 16 -0.61 -2.62 -7.22
C ASN A 16 -1.44 -3.42 -8.22
N LYS A 17 -1.34 -3.03 -9.49
CA LYS A 17 -1.95 -3.76 -10.61
C LYS A 17 -0.93 -3.99 -11.73
N ASN A 18 -1.01 -5.15 -12.36
CA ASN A 18 -0.37 -5.37 -13.66
C ASN A 18 -1.05 -4.53 -14.76
N LEU A 19 -0.25 -3.72 -15.48
CA LEU A 19 -0.73 -2.89 -16.60
C LEU A 19 -0.71 -3.61 -17.95
N ASP A 20 0.15 -4.61 -18.11
CA ASP A 20 0.22 -5.44 -19.31
C ASP A 20 0.02 -6.91 -18.93
N LYS A 21 -1.20 -7.40 -19.18
CA LYS A 21 -1.60 -8.78 -18.85
C LYS A 21 -0.78 -9.86 -19.55
N LYS A 22 -0.03 -9.52 -20.61
CA LYS A 22 0.87 -10.46 -21.30
C LYS A 22 2.30 -10.38 -20.79
N GLY A 23 2.66 -9.30 -20.08
CA GLY A 23 3.96 -9.14 -19.46
C GLY A 23 4.09 -10.09 -18.29
N THR A 24 5.13 -10.93 -18.33
CA THR A 24 5.50 -11.84 -17.25
C THR A 24 6.90 -11.51 -16.76
N LEU A 25 7.12 -11.69 -15.47
CA LEU A 25 8.42 -11.55 -14.82
C LEU A 25 8.47 -12.55 -13.68
N ASP A 26 9.47 -13.43 -13.70
CA ASP A 26 9.79 -14.31 -12.57
C ASP A 26 10.85 -13.63 -11.70
N SER A 27 10.51 -13.30 -10.45
CA SER A 27 11.33 -12.45 -9.59
C SER A 27 10.86 -12.50 -8.14
N ASP A 28 11.81 -12.68 -7.22
CA ASP A 28 11.61 -12.63 -5.78
C ASP A 28 11.75 -11.21 -5.18
N ILE A 29 11.85 -10.18 -6.02
CA ILE A 29 11.97 -8.79 -5.57
C ILE A 29 10.70 -8.37 -4.82
N GLN A 30 10.91 -7.88 -3.60
CA GLN A 30 9.88 -7.31 -2.72
C GLN A 30 10.02 -5.79 -2.60
N ILE A 31 8.91 -5.16 -2.24
CA ILE A 31 8.86 -3.75 -1.86
C ILE A 31 9.33 -3.65 -0.41
N ASP A 32 10.46 -2.97 -0.19
CA ASP A 32 11.00 -2.72 1.14
C ASP A 32 10.28 -1.58 1.88
N LYS A 33 9.91 -0.51 1.16
CA LYS A 33 9.28 0.66 1.76
C LYS A 33 8.35 1.37 0.78
N ILE A 34 7.22 1.85 1.29
CA ILE A 34 6.33 2.79 0.60
C ILE A 34 6.34 4.13 1.36
N ILE A 35 6.59 5.22 0.64
CA ILE A 35 6.57 6.58 1.19
C ILE A 35 5.44 7.36 0.53
N ILE A 36 4.49 7.85 1.32
CA ILE A 36 3.39 8.69 0.87
C ILE A 36 3.68 10.12 1.34
N ARG A 37 3.88 11.03 0.40
CA ARG A 37 4.06 12.45 0.68
C ARG A 37 2.72 13.18 0.54
N GLY A 38 2.48 14.15 1.42
CA GLY A 38 1.22 14.91 1.42
C GLY A 38 0.03 14.11 1.95
N ALA A 39 0.28 13.11 2.80
CA ALA A 39 -0.75 12.35 3.51
C ALA A 39 -1.43 13.24 4.57
N LYS A 40 -2.42 14.03 4.12
CA LYS A 40 -3.22 14.94 4.95
C LYS A 40 -4.34 14.23 5.72
N PHE A 41 -4.59 12.97 5.40
CA PHE A 41 -5.44 12.09 6.20
C PHE A 41 -4.66 11.61 7.43
N TYR A 42 -5.37 11.25 8.50
CA TYR A 42 -4.77 10.85 9.78
C TYR A 42 -5.05 9.36 10.02
N PRO A 43 -4.30 8.45 9.37
CA PRO A 43 -4.57 7.03 9.47
C PRO A 43 -4.34 6.54 10.89
N ARG A 44 -5.22 5.63 11.34
CA ARG A 44 -5.15 4.96 12.65
C ARG A 44 -4.79 3.49 12.52
N THR A 45 -5.20 2.87 11.43
CA THR A 45 -4.95 1.46 11.15
C THR A 45 -4.68 1.26 9.67
N ALA A 46 -3.78 0.35 9.35
CA ALA A 46 -3.54 -0.10 7.98
C ALA A 46 -3.62 -1.62 7.90
N HIS A 47 -4.15 -2.12 6.78
CA HIS A 47 -4.19 -3.56 6.47
C HIS A 47 -3.73 -3.78 5.04
N ILE A 48 -3.00 -4.87 4.80
CA ILE A 48 -2.67 -5.33 3.45
C ILE A 48 -3.50 -6.58 3.11
N TYR A 49 -3.95 -6.62 1.87
CA TYR A 49 -4.59 -7.76 1.22
C TYR A 49 -3.65 -8.24 0.11
N LEU A 50 -3.19 -9.47 0.24
CA LEU A 50 -2.40 -10.18 -0.76
C LEU A 50 -3.32 -11.10 -1.58
N ASP A 51 -2.75 -12.15 -2.18
CA ASP A 51 -3.45 -13.09 -3.07
C ASP A 51 -4.56 -13.90 -2.38
N ASP A 52 -4.52 -14.02 -1.05
CA ASP A 52 -5.44 -14.85 -0.25
C ASP A 52 -6.65 -14.07 0.30
N PHE A 53 -6.72 -12.77 -0.01
CA PHE A 53 -7.76 -11.84 0.45
C PHE A 53 -7.96 -11.73 1.97
N ASN A 54 -7.04 -12.28 2.76
CA ASN A 54 -7.06 -12.10 4.21
C ASN A 54 -6.33 -10.80 4.57
N PRO A 55 -6.95 -9.91 5.37
CA PRO A 55 -6.27 -8.71 5.81
C PRO A 55 -5.18 -9.06 6.83
N GLU A 56 -3.95 -8.65 6.55
CA GLU A 56 -2.86 -8.64 7.52
C GLU A 56 -2.65 -7.22 8.05
N PRO A 57 -2.49 -7.03 9.38
CA PRO A 57 -2.19 -5.72 9.93
C PRO A 57 -0.85 -5.21 9.41
N LEU A 58 -0.78 -3.91 9.15
CA LEU A 58 0.40 -3.27 8.58
C LEU A 58 0.81 -2.07 9.41
N ASP A 59 2.08 -2.07 9.84
CA ASP A 59 2.65 -0.98 10.62
C ASP A 59 3.03 0.21 9.72
N PHE A 60 2.87 1.41 10.27
CA PHE A 60 3.26 2.64 9.60
C PHE A 60 3.69 3.73 10.58
N GLU A 61 4.50 4.65 10.08
CA GLU A 61 4.85 5.91 10.76
C GLU A 61 4.18 7.06 9.99
N HIS A 62 3.56 8.00 10.70
CA HIS A 62 2.97 9.20 10.10
C HIS A 62 3.45 10.45 10.82
N ASP A 63 4.21 11.27 10.11
CA ASP A 63 4.61 12.59 10.57
C ASP A 63 3.51 13.60 10.20
N ARG A 64 2.90 14.18 11.23
CA ARG A 64 1.80 15.14 11.10
C ARG A 64 2.25 16.53 10.67
N GLU A 65 3.51 16.89 10.91
CA GLU A 65 4.06 18.19 10.54
C GLU A 65 4.46 18.21 9.07
N THR A 66 5.11 17.16 8.61
CA THR A 66 5.56 17.05 7.21
C THR A 66 4.54 16.38 6.29
N HIS A 67 3.49 15.78 6.86
CA HIS A 67 2.49 14.96 6.15
C HIS A 67 3.15 13.83 5.34
N VAL A 68 4.20 13.23 5.89
CA VAL A 68 4.88 12.07 5.32
C VAL A 68 4.45 10.83 6.08
N MET A 69 4.03 9.81 5.35
CA MET A 69 3.74 8.49 5.89
C MET A 69 4.72 7.47 5.31
N GLU A 70 5.26 6.61 6.18
CA GLU A 70 6.13 5.51 5.81
C GLU A 70 5.49 4.18 6.20
N ILE A 71 5.46 3.24 5.25
CA ILE A 71 5.09 1.85 5.48
C ILE A 71 6.35 1.03 5.19
N LYS A 72 6.89 0.35 6.21
CA LYS A 72 8.11 -0.46 6.09
C LYS A 72 7.73 -1.93 5.94
N SER A 73 8.46 -2.63 5.09
CA SER A 73 8.40 -4.08 4.86
C SER A 73 6.97 -4.62 4.70
N PRO A 74 6.17 -4.13 3.73
CA PRO A 74 4.79 -4.56 3.53
C PRO A 74 4.59 -6.01 3.08
N ASN A 75 5.65 -6.83 2.99
CA ASN A 75 5.59 -8.21 2.50
C ASN A 75 4.96 -8.33 1.09
N ALA A 76 5.17 -7.31 0.25
CA ALA A 76 4.56 -7.19 -1.07
C ALA A 76 5.58 -7.44 -2.19
N TYR A 77 5.28 -8.36 -3.08
CA TYR A 77 6.11 -8.66 -4.25
C TYR A 77 5.77 -7.73 -5.42
N ILE A 78 6.77 -7.32 -6.20
CA ILE A 78 6.53 -6.45 -7.37
C ILE A 78 5.71 -7.15 -8.48
N THR A 79 5.75 -8.48 -8.49
CA THR A 79 5.11 -9.36 -9.47
C THR A 79 3.69 -9.74 -9.10
N ARG A 80 3.21 -9.37 -7.90
CA ARG A 80 1.89 -9.75 -7.38
C ARG A 80 1.00 -8.54 -7.16
N ASP A 81 -0.29 -8.73 -7.35
CA ASP A 81 -1.27 -7.71 -7.02
C ASP A 81 -1.40 -7.64 -5.49
N PHE A 82 -1.56 -6.43 -4.96
CA PHE A 82 -1.85 -6.23 -3.55
C PHE A 82 -2.69 -4.97 -3.38
N ARG A 83 -3.37 -4.89 -2.25
CA ARG A 83 -4.14 -3.73 -1.83
C ARG A 83 -3.80 -3.39 -0.38
N ILE A 84 -3.54 -2.12 -0.08
CA ILE A 84 -3.37 -1.64 1.29
C ILE A 84 -4.50 -0.66 1.58
N ASP A 85 -5.24 -0.90 2.65
CA ASP A 85 -6.28 -0.01 3.14
C ASP A 85 -5.78 0.79 4.34
N LEU A 86 -5.96 2.11 4.28
CA LEU A 86 -5.60 3.07 5.30
C LEU A 86 -6.86 3.71 5.86
N HIS A 87 -7.21 3.36 7.10
CA HIS A 87 -8.41 3.85 7.77
C HIS A 87 -8.08 5.03 8.68
N SER A 88 -8.85 6.13 8.60
CA SER A 88 -8.67 7.36 9.40
C SER A 88 -9.77 7.58 10.45
#